data_AF-A0A835U7F5-F1
#
_entry.id   AF-A0A835U7F5-F1
#
_cell.length_a   1.000
_cell.length_b   1.000
_cell.length_c   1.000
_cell.angle_alpha   90.00
_cell.angle_beta   90.00
_cell.angle_gamma   90.00
#
_symmetry.space_group_name_H-M   'P 1'
#
loop_
_entity.id
_entity.type
_entity.pdbx_description
1 polymer ?
#
loop_
_entity_poly.entity_id
_entity_poly.type
_entity_poly.pdbx_seq_one_letter_code
_entity_poly.pdbx_strand_id
1 'polypeptide(L)'
;MMKQLMKIFPNKVTIIPPQDEAQLMNWKNQLDHDTEALRAKSNIMSIQSFLNRVGLECKDLEAISIKDQTLTNESVDRVIGFALSHHLKHYKPKVCHDMKLVLSTESVSYGLQMLQNFQSDMKSTKKSLKDVVTENEFEKRLLADVIAPSDIGVTFDDIGALDNVKATLKELVMLPLQRPELFCRGQLTKLIEEGIQSEL
;
A
#
# COMPACT_ATOMS: atom_id res chain seq x y z
N MET A 1 14.37 22.93 14.43
CA MET A 1 13.26 23.10 15.39
C MET A 1 13.60 22.61 16.80
N MET A 2 13.96 21.33 17.02
CA MET A 2 14.27 20.83 18.38
C MET A 2 15.40 21.59 19.13
N LYS A 3 16.49 21.97 18.44
CA LYS A 3 17.62 22.69 19.07
C LYS A 3 17.26 24.08 19.60
N GLN A 4 16.25 24.74 19.02
CA GLN A 4 15.76 26.02 19.51
C GLN A 4 14.86 25.83 20.73
N LEU A 5 14.01 24.81 20.73
CA LEU A 5 13.12 24.49 21.86
C LEU A 5 13.91 24.21 23.15
N MET A 6 15.03 23.48 23.05
CA MET A 6 15.90 23.19 24.20
C MET A 6 16.60 24.44 24.79
N LYS A 7 16.66 25.56 24.06
CA LYS A 7 17.18 26.83 24.60
C LYS A 7 16.15 27.60 25.43
N ILE A 8 14.86 27.34 25.23
CA ILE A 8 13.74 28.09 25.86
C ILE A 8 13.31 27.43 27.18
N PHE A 9 13.57 26.13 27.33
CA PHE A 9 13.23 25.35 28.52
C PHE A 9 14.51 24.82 29.19
N PRO A 10 15.16 25.62 30.07
CA PRO A 10 16.41 25.24 30.72
C PRO A 10 16.25 24.06 31.69
N ASN A 11 15.03 23.82 32.20
CA ASN A 11 14.74 22.69 33.07
C ASN A 11 14.45 21.42 32.26
N LYS A 12 15.41 20.50 32.27
CA LYS A 12 15.28 19.18 31.64
C LYS A 12 14.79 18.17 32.69
N VAL A 13 13.52 17.78 32.60
CA VAL A 13 12.99 16.66 33.38
C VAL A 13 13.36 15.36 32.66
N THR A 14 14.22 14.55 33.26
CA THR A 14 14.53 13.21 32.75
C THR A 14 13.54 12.22 33.35
N ILE A 15 12.74 11.59 32.49
CA ILE A 15 11.83 10.52 32.90
C ILE A 15 12.68 9.26 33.10
N ILE A 16 12.72 8.75 34.34
CA ILE A 16 13.45 7.53 34.70
C ILE A 16 12.44 6.38 34.72
N PRO A 17 12.68 5.27 34.01
CA PRO A 17 11.79 4.11 34.07
C PRO A 17 11.81 3.45 35.46
N PRO A 18 10.70 2.83 35.90
CA PRO A 18 10.69 2.08 37.16
C PRO A 18 11.73 0.96 37.19
N GLN A 19 12.36 0.71 38.34
CA GLN A 19 13.36 -0.37 38.48
C GLN A 19 12.74 -1.73 38.83
N ASP A 20 11.57 -1.72 39.48
CA ASP A 20 10.83 -2.94 39.77
C ASP A 20 10.24 -3.54 38.48
N GLU A 21 10.41 -4.85 38.29
CA GLU A 21 10.07 -5.52 37.03
C GLU A 21 8.55 -5.50 36.76
N ALA A 22 7.72 -5.64 37.80
CA ALA A 22 6.27 -5.58 37.66
C ALA A 22 5.79 -4.15 37.33
N GLN A 23 6.37 -3.15 37.99
CA GLN A 23 6.09 -1.74 37.69
C GLN A 23 6.59 -1.32 36.31
N LEU A 24 7.75 -1.82 35.87
CA LEU A 24 8.29 -1.55 34.54
C LEU A 24 7.39 -2.12 33.44
N MET A 25 6.89 -3.35 33.63
CA MET A 25 5.94 -3.97 32.71
C MET A 25 4.62 -3.18 32.63
N ASN A 26 4.07 -2.76 33.78
CA ASN A 26 2.87 -1.92 33.78
C ASN A 26 3.10 -0.56 33.12
N TRP A 27 4.22 0.10 33.41
CA TRP A 27 4.59 1.38 32.81
C TRP A 27 4.73 1.28 31.29
N LYS A 28 5.35 0.21 30.80
CA LYS A 28 5.47 -0.05 29.36
C LYS A 28 4.11 -0.26 28.71
N ASN A 29 3.23 -1.08 29.31
CA ASN A 29 1.88 -1.30 28.81
C ASN A 29 1.05 -0.01 28.78
N GLN A 30 1.24 0.88 29.75
CA GLN A 30 0.59 2.20 29.77
C GLN A 30 1.12 3.09 28.65
N LEU A 31 2.44 3.14 28.46
CA LEU A 31 3.06 3.92 27.40
C LEU A 31 2.63 3.45 26.00
N ASP A 32 2.55 2.14 25.80
CA ASP A 32 2.11 1.55 24.54
C ASP A 32 0.64 1.90 24.27
N HIS A 33 -0.25 1.77 25.28
CA HIS A 33 -1.65 2.21 25.18
C HIS A 33 -1.78 3.70 24.86
N ASP A 34 -1.03 4.56 25.54
CA ASP A 34 -1.05 6.01 25.31
C ASP A 34 -0.57 6.35 23.89
N THR A 35 0.45 5.65 23.42
CA THR A 35 0.97 5.81 22.06
C THR A 35 -0.07 5.40 21.02
N GLU A 36 -0.80 4.30 21.23
CA GLU A 36 -1.91 3.87 20.37
C GLU A 36 -3.06 4.87 20.39
N ALA A 37 -3.43 5.38 21.56
CA ALA A 37 -4.51 6.37 21.71
C ALA A 37 -4.18 7.69 21.00
N LEU A 38 -2.95 8.18 21.15
CA LEU A 38 -2.47 9.37 20.44
C LEU A 38 -2.45 9.17 18.93
N ARG A 39 -2.05 7.98 18.47
CA ARG A 39 -2.04 7.64 17.04
C ARG A 39 -3.46 7.61 16.47
N ALA A 40 -4.38 6.92 17.15
CA ALA A 40 -5.78 6.85 16.74
C ALA A 40 -6.40 8.25 16.65
N LYS A 41 -6.16 9.10 17.66
CA LYS A 41 -6.64 10.50 17.66
C LYS A 41 -6.06 11.32 16.51
N SER A 42 -4.77 11.17 16.22
CA SER A 42 -4.11 11.84 15.10
C SER A 42 -4.70 11.42 13.74
N ASN A 43 -4.97 10.13 13.57
CA ASN A 43 -5.62 9.59 12.37
C ASN A 43 -7.03 10.17 12.19
N ILE A 44 -7.83 10.19 13.27
CA ILE A 44 -9.18 10.77 13.25
C ILE A 44 -9.13 12.24 12.81
N MET A 45 -8.24 13.05 13.42
CA MET A 45 -8.09 14.45 13.02
C MET A 45 -7.67 14.62 11.55
N SER A 46 -6.82 13.73 11.06
CA SER A 46 -6.37 13.75 9.66
C SER A 46 -7.52 13.46 8.69
N ILE A 47 -8.35 12.46 9.00
CA ILE A 47 -9.54 12.13 8.21
C ILE A 47 -10.57 13.26 8.28
N GLN A 48 -10.85 13.80 9.48
CA GLN A 48 -11.77 14.93 9.65
C GLN A 48 -11.33 16.16 8.86
N SER A 49 -10.04 16.51 8.94
CA SER A 49 -9.45 17.62 8.18
C SER A 49 -9.62 17.42 6.68
N PHE A 50 -9.40 16.20 6.19
CA PHE A 50 -9.58 15.86 4.78
C PHE A 50 -11.04 15.96 4.34
N LEU A 51 -11.97 15.38 5.12
CA LEU A 51 -13.42 15.43 4.84
C LEU A 51 -13.90 16.87 4.73
N ASN A 52 -13.51 17.73 5.69
CA ASN A 52 -13.86 19.16 5.67
C ASN A 52 -13.34 19.86 4.42
N ARG A 53 -12.11 19.55 3.97
CA ARG A 53 -11.54 20.11 2.74
C ARG A 53 -12.32 19.71 1.48
N VAL A 54 -12.87 18.50 1.44
CA VAL A 54 -13.62 17.97 0.30
C VAL A 54 -15.12 18.31 0.38
N GLY A 55 -15.57 18.95 1.47
CA GLY A 55 -17.00 19.27 1.66
C GLY A 55 -17.82 18.03 2.04
N LEU A 56 -17.20 17.02 2.62
CA LEU A 56 -17.85 15.83 3.15
C LEU A 56 -17.94 15.90 4.67
N GLU A 57 -18.88 15.17 5.24
CA GLU A 57 -19.00 15.00 6.68
C GLU A 57 -19.16 13.53 7.01
N CYS A 58 -18.68 13.09 8.16
CA CYS A 58 -19.02 11.79 8.70
C CYS A 58 -19.37 12.00 10.16
N LYS A 59 -20.50 11.43 10.59
CA LYS A 59 -20.88 11.42 12.00
C LYS A 59 -20.12 10.29 12.68
N ASP A 60 -19.71 10.48 13.92
CA ASP A 60 -19.12 9.44 14.77
C ASP A 60 -17.83 8.78 14.25
N LEU A 61 -16.85 9.56 13.75
CA LEU A 61 -15.51 9.02 13.43
C LEU A 61 -14.78 8.46 14.67
N GLU A 62 -15.15 8.91 15.87
CA GLU A 62 -14.58 8.42 17.13
C GLU A 62 -14.82 6.92 17.35
N ALA A 63 -15.86 6.35 16.71
CA ALA A 63 -16.12 4.91 16.74
C ALA A 63 -15.13 4.10 15.87
N ILE A 64 -14.42 4.76 14.94
CA ILE A 64 -13.49 4.12 14.01
C ILE A 64 -12.09 4.17 14.60
N SER A 65 -11.72 3.10 15.29
CA SER A 65 -10.42 3.00 15.96
C SER A 65 -9.36 2.39 15.04
N ILE A 66 -8.47 3.23 14.48
CA ILE A 66 -7.28 2.78 13.74
C ILE A 66 -6.06 2.85 14.65
N LYS A 67 -5.70 1.73 15.28
CA LYS A 67 -4.60 1.67 16.25
C LYS A 67 -3.26 1.26 15.63
N ASP A 68 -3.32 0.45 14.57
CA ASP A 68 -2.16 -0.30 14.08
C ASP A 68 -1.28 0.47 13.08
N GLN A 69 -1.78 1.58 12.52
CA GLN A 69 -1.08 2.31 11.45
C GLN A 69 -1.33 3.81 11.54
N THR A 70 -0.29 4.61 11.31
CA THR A 70 -0.42 6.05 11.08
C THR A 70 -0.81 6.29 9.63
N LEU A 71 -1.91 7.02 9.39
CA LEU A 71 -2.37 7.33 8.05
C LEU A 71 -1.59 8.52 7.45
N THR A 72 -1.09 8.35 6.24
CA THR A 72 -0.58 9.46 5.40
C THR A 72 -1.74 10.16 4.68
N ASN A 73 -1.52 11.39 4.20
CA ASN A 73 -2.52 12.11 3.42
C ASN A 73 -3.04 11.32 2.20
N GLU A 74 -2.15 10.60 1.52
CA GLU A 74 -2.51 9.74 0.38
C GLU A 74 -3.36 8.55 0.81
N SER A 75 -3.05 7.93 1.95
CA SER A 75 -3.86 6.83 2.48
C SER A 75 -5.26 7.30 2.92
N VAL A 76 -5.36 8.50 3.49
CA VAL A 76 -6.64 9.11 3.86
C VAL A 76 -7.49 9.35 2.61
N ASP A 77 -6.91 9.90 1.55
CA ASP A 77 -7.58 10.12 0.27
C ASP A 77 -8.17 8.82 -0.29
N ARG A 78 -7.36 7.75 -0.37
CA ARG A 78 -7.84 6.44 -0.83
C ARG A 78 -8.96 5.88 0.04
N VAL A 79 -8.83 5.95 1.36
CA VAL A 79 -9.86 5.48 2.31
C VAL A 79 -11.18 6.20 2.06
N ILE A 80 -11.15 7.53 1.90
CA ILE A 80 -12.34 8.32 1.63
C ILE A 80 -12.91 8.02 0.23
N GLY A 81 -12.07 7.80 -0.78
CA GLY A 81 -12.50 7.38 -2.11
C GLY A 81 -13.26 6.05 -2.09
N PHE A 82 -12.72 5.04 -1.39
CA PHE A 82 -13.40 3.76 -1.20
C PHE A 82 -14.70 3.91 -0.40
N ALA A 83 -14.68 4.72 0.66
CA ALA A 83 -15.84 4.99 1.48
C ALA A 83 -16.97 5.66 0.68
N LEU A 84 -16.62 6.65 -0.14
CA LEU A 84 -17.56 7.34 -1.02
C LEU A 84 -18.16 6.38 -2.04
N SER A 85 -17.34 5.55 -2.68
CA SER A 85 -17.79 4.53 -3.63
C SER A 85 -18.78 3.54 -2.99
N HIS A 86 -18.44 3.01 -1.82
CA HIS A 86 -19.32 2.13 -1.06
C HIS A 86 -20.63 2.82 -0.66
N HIS A 87 -20.54 4.07 -0.19
CA HIS A 87 -21.71 4.84 0.21
C HIS A 87 -22.66 5.08 -0.97
N LEU A 88 -22.16 5.51 -2.12
CA LEU A 88 -22.98 5.76 -3.32
C LEU A 88 -23.59 4.48 -3.90
N LYS A 89 -22.91 3.34 -3.75
CA LYS A 89 -23.40 2.04 -4.21
C LYS A 89 -24.60 1.54 -3.39
N HIS A 90 -24.55 1.74 -2.07
CA HIS A 90 -25.56 1.20 -1.15
C HIS A 90 -26.65 2.22 -0.77
N TYR A 91 -26.36 3.51 -0.88
CA TYR A 91 -27.27 4.58 -0.49
C TYR A 91 -27.52 5.54 -1.66
N LYS A 92 -28.80 5.81 -1.96
CA LYS A 92 -29.16 6.90 -2.86
C LYS A 92 -28.94 8.23 -2.12
N PRO A 93 -28.19 9.18 -2.69
CA PRO A 93 -27.92 10.44 -2.02
C PRO A 93 -29.25 11.18 -1.78
N LYS A 94 -29.62 11.37 -0.52
CA LYS A 94 -30.63 12.36 -0.15
C LYS A 94 -29.94 13.71 -0.20
N VAL A 95 -30.19 14.47 -1.25
CA VAL A 95 -29.73 15.85 -1.35
C VAL A 95 -30.48 16.64 -0.25
N CYS A 96 -29.81 16.87 0.88
CA CYS A 96 -30.27 17.86 1.84
C CYS A 96 -30.12 19.24 1.19
N HIS A 97 -30.95 20.21 1.59
CA HIS A 97 -30.89 21.56 1.04
C HIS A 97 -29.53 22.26 1.30
N ASP A 98 -28.74 21.76 2.24
CA ASP A 98 -27.30 21.99 2.31
C ASP A 98 -26.57 20.92 1.49
N MET A 99 -25.86 21.33 0.43
CA MET A 99 -25.12 20.50 -0.55
C MET A 99 -24.01 19.59 0.03
N LYS A 100 -23.99 19.31 1.34
CA LYS A 100 -22.96 18.54 2.03
C LYS A 100 -23.34 17.06 2.10
N LEU A 101 -22.55 16.21 1.45
CA LEU A 101 -22.73 14.76 1.49
C LEU A 101 -22.19 14.20 2.83
N VAL A 102 -23.05 13.48 3.56
CA VAL A 102 -22.68 12.84 4.83
C VAL A 102 -22.38 11.36 4.58
N LEU A 103 -21.11 10.98 4.73
CA LEU A 103 -20.67 9.59 4.76
C LEU A 103 -21.05 8.92 6.06
N SER A 104 -21.40 7.63 5.98
CA SER A 104 -21.66 6.81 7.16
C SER A 104 -20.35 6.20 7.69
N THR A 105 -20.33 5.94 8.99
CA THR A 105 -19.20 5.32 9.70
C THR A 105 -18.85 3.95 9.10
N GLU A 106 -19.85 3.19 8.64
CA GLU A 106 -19.66 1.89 7.98
C GLU A 106 -18.90 2.03 6.66
N SER A 107 -19.21 3.05 5.86
CA SER A 107 -18.49 3.29 4.60
C SER A 107 -17.03 3.67 4.85
N VAL A 108 -16.74 4.47 5.88
CA VAL A 108 -15.36 4.81 6.23
C VAL A 108 -14.61 3.58 6.76
N SER A 109 -15.27 2.74 7.57
CA SER A 109 -14.72 1.45 8.01
C SER A 109 -14.40 0.51 6.84
N TYR A 110 -15.31 0.42 5.86
CA TYR A 110 -15.07 -0.32 4.62
C TYR A 110 -13.85 0.21 3.86
N GLY A 111 -13.72 1.54 3.75
CA GLY A 111 -12.58 2.16 3.09
C GLY A 111 -11.24 1.82 3.75
N LEU A 112 -11.22 1.69 5.09
CA LEU A 112 -10.05 1.25 5.84
C LEU A 112 -9.71 -0.23 5.60
N GLN A 113 -10.71 -1.09 5.58
CA GLN A 113 -10.52 -2.50 5.25
C GLN A 113 -9.94 -2.65 3.84
N MET A 114 -10.46 -1.90 2.87
CA MET A 114 -9.92 -1.89 1.51
C MET A 114 -8.48 -1.39 1.46
N LEU A 115 -8.15 -0.33 2.20
CA LEU A 115 -6.76 0.14 2.29
C LEU A 115 -5.81 -0.94 2.83
N GLN A 116 -6.24 -1.72 3.82
CA GLN A 116 -5.44 -2.83 4.37
C GLN A 116 -5.20 -3.92 3.31
N ASN A 117 -6.24 -4.31 2.56
CA ASN A 117 -6.13 -5.30 1.48
C ASN A 117 -5.18 -4.82 0.36
N PHE A 118 -5.32 -3.56 -0.07
CA PHE A 118 -4.41 -2.97 -1.06
C PHE A 118 -2.96 -2.95 -0.59
N GLN A 119 -2.71 -2.70 0.70
CA GLN A 119 -1.36 -2.74 1.25
C GLN A 119 -0.81 -4.16 1.40
N SER A 120 -1.64 -5.18 1.68
CA SER A 120 -1.19 -6.57 1.72
C SER A 120 -0.78 -7.07 0.33
N ASP A 121 -1.54 -6.71 -0.70
CA ASP A 121 -1.27 -7.12 -2.08
C ASP A 121 0.02 -6.48 -2.63
N MET A 122 0.33 -5.26 -2.20
CA MET A 122 1.60 -4.56 -2.52
C MET A 122 2.80 -5.05 -1.69
N LYS A 123 2.55 -5.63 -0.51
CA LYS A 123 3.60 -6.20 0.35
C LYS A 123 3.98 -7.62 -0.05
N SER A 124 3.04 -8.41 -0.58
CA SER A 124 3.30 -9.77 -1.10
C SER A 124 4.09 -9.73 -2.41
N THR A 125 3.81 -8.77 -3.29
CA THR A 125 4.57 -8.51 -4.53
C THR A 125 6.02 -8.11 -4.28
N LYS A 126 6.27 -7.18 -3.33
CA LYS A 126 7.64 -6.79 -2.93
C LYS A 126 8.43 -7.88 -2.19
N LYS A 127 7.80 -8.96 -1.74
CA LYS A 127 8.51 -10.13 -1.20
C LYS A 127 9.04 -11.04 -2.32
N SER A 128 8.32 -11.14 -3.44
CA SER A 128 8.66 -12.08 -4.52
C SER A 128 9.99 -11.80 -5.22
N LEU A 129 10.46 -10.55 -5.23
CA LEU A 129 11.74 -10.17 -5.88
C LEU A 129 12.93 -10.06 -4.90
N LYS A 130 12.68 -10.15 -3.59
CA LYS A 130 13.75 -10.06 -2.57
C LYS A 130 14.54 -11.35 -2.37
N ASP A 131 13.97 -12.48 -2.80
CA ASP A 131 14.61 -13.80 -2.74
C ASP A 131 15.44 -14.13 -3.99
N VAL A 132 15.54 -13.21 -4.96
CA VAL A 132 16.44 -13.38 -6.11
C VAL A 132 17.88 -13.17 -5.64
N VAL A 133 18.66 -14.25 -5.65
CA VAL A 133 20.09 -14.21 -5.32
C VAL A 133 20.81 -13.39 -6.40
N THR A 134 21.30 -12.21 -6.03
CA THR A 134 22.16 -11.39 -6.90
C THR A 134 23.60 -11.57 -6.51
N GLU A 135 24.47 -11.86 -7.48
CA GLU A 135 25.89 -12.03 -7.25
C GLU A 135 26.63 -10.68 -7.31
N ASN A 136 26.05 -9.67 -7.95
CA ASN A 136 26.68 -8.37 -8.18
C ASN A 136 25.80 -7.17 -7.75
N GLU A 137 26.43 -6.08 -7.30
CA GLU A 137 25.79 -4.79 -7.01
C GLU A 137 25.09 -4.18 -8.23
N PHE A 138 25.54 -4.48 -9.46
CA PHE A 138 24.84 -4.06 -10.68
C PHE A 138 23.49 -4.77 -10.84
N GLU A 139 23.44 -6.09 -10.63
CA GLU A 139 22.19 -6.87 -10.68
C GLU A 139 21.21 -6.42 -9.60
N LYS A 140 21.73 -6.12 -8.40
CA LYS A 140 20.94 -5.61 -7.29
C LYS A 140 20.30 -4.25 -7.59
N ARG A 141 20.96 -3.40 -8.38
CA ARG A 141 20.38 -2.13 -8.85
C ARG A 141 19.30 -2.37 -9.90
N LEU A 142 19.51 -3.33 -10.80
CA LEU A 142 18.54 -3.68 -11.84
C LEU A 142 17.26 -4.28 -11.27
N LEU A 143 17.31 -4.96 -10.13
CA LEU A 143 16.11 -5.52 -9.48
C LEU A 143 15.03 -4.47 -9.16
N ALA A 144 15.41 -3.19 -8.98
CA ALA A 144 14.46 -2.11 -8.76
C ALA A 144 13.59 -1.81 -10.00
N ASP A 145 14.09 -2.15 -11.19
CA ASP A 145 13.42 -1.92 -12.47
C ASP A 145 12.69 -3.17 -13.01
N VAL A 146 12.79 -4.31 -12.31
CA VAL A 146 12.13 -5.56 -12.68
C VAL A 146 10.68 -5.57 -12.16
N ILE A 147 9.74 -5.90 -13.04
CA ILE A 147 8.32 -6.02 -12.72
C ILE A 147 7.98 -7.49 -12.48
N ALA A 148 7.45 -7.84 -11.31
CA ALA A 148 7.04 -9.22 -11.04
C ALA A 148 5.76 -9.56 -11.81
N PRO A 149 5.53 -10.83 -12.20
CA PRO A 149 4.28 -11.24 -12.83
C PRO A 149 3.04 -10.92 -11.99
N SER A 150 3.15 -10.92 -10.66
CA SER A 150 2.10 -10.55 -9.72
C SER A 150 1.81 -9.04 -9.65
N ASP A 151 2.73 -8.19 -10.12
CA ASP A 151 2.51 -6.74 -10.25
C ASP A 151 1.69 -6.40 -11.52
N ILE A 152 1.61 -7.33 -12.48
CA ILE A 152 0.84 -7.14 -13.72
C ILE A 152 -0.64 -7.44 -13.43
N GLY A 153 -1.41 -6.39 -13.14
CA GLY A 153 -2.82 -6.49 -12.77
C GLY A 153 -3.82 -6.70 -13.92
N VAL A 154 -3.37 -7.14 -15.09
CA VAL A 154 -4.21 -7.36 -16.28
C VAL A 154 -3.86 -8.68 -16.96
N THR A 155 -4.87 -9.34 -17.52
CA THR A 155 -4.76 -10.63 -18.20
C THR A 155 -5.23 -10.54 -19.65
N PHE A 156 -4.95 -11.58 -20.45
CA PHE A 156 -5.46 -11.66 -21.83
C PHE A 156 -6.99 -11.74 -21.91
N ASP A 157 -7.67 -12.10 -20.83
CA ASP A 157 -9.13 -12.19 -20.77
C ASP A 157 -9.76 -10.80 -20.60
N ASP A 158 -9.01 -9.84 -20.04
CA ASP A 158 -9.44 -8.44 -19.88
C ASP A 158 -9.35 -7.64 -21.19
N ILE A 159 -8.65 -8.18 -22.20
CA ILE A 159 -8.52 -7.56 -23.52
C ILE A 159 -9.66 -8.10 -24.41
N GLY A 160 -10.59 -7.25 -24.83
CA GLY A 160 -11.63 -7.66 -25.79
C GLY A 160 -11.09 -7.90 -27.21
N ALA A 161 -11.72 -8.82 -27.95
CA ALA A 161 -11.39 -9.18 -29.34
C ALA A 161 -9.95 -9.73 -29.53
N LEU A 162 -9.55 -9.96 -30.79
CA LEU A 162 -8.20 -10.41 -31.20
C LEU A 162 -7.84 -11.88 -30.88
N ASP A 163 -8.79 -12.80 -30.92
CA ASP A 163 -8.56 -14.21 -30.59
C ASP A 163 -7.43 -14.85 -31.42
N ASN A 164 -7.38 -14.53 -32.71
CA ASN A 164 -6.33 -15.03 -33.60
C ASN A 164 -4.93 -14.52 -33.18
N VAL A 165 -4.81 -13.24 -32.81
CA VAL A 165 -3.53 -12.64 -32.39
C VAL A 165 -3.12 -13.18 -31.03
N LYS A 166 -4.06 -13.34 -30.09
CA LYS A 166 -3.80 -13.96 -28.78
C LYS A 166 -3.29 -15.40 -28.93
N ALA A 167 -3.88 -16.17 -29.85
CA ALA A 167 -3.43 -17.52 -30.14
C ALA A 167 -2.00 -17.55 -30.71
N THR A 168 -1.71 -16.70 -31.69
CA THR A 168 -0.35 -16.57 -32.25
C THR A 168 0.68 -16.16 -31.20
N LEU A 169 0.34 -15.19 -30.34
CA LEU A 169 1.25 -14.74 -29.28
C LEU A 169 1.49 -15.82 -28.21
N LYS A 170 0.46 -16.63 -27.90
CA LYS A 170 0.60 -17.78 -27.01
C LYS A 170 1.60 -18.79 -27.57
N GLU A 171 1.53 -19.10 -28.86
CA GLU A 171 2.41 -20.09 -29.50
C GLU A 171 3.83 -19.58 -29.72
N LEU A 172 4.00 -18.32 -30.16
CA LEU A 172 5.30 -17.78 -30.55
C LEU A 172 6.11 -17.19 -29.41
N VAL A 173 5.45 -16.69 -28.35
CA VAL A 173 6.12 -15.98 -27.26
C VAL A 173 5.90 -16.66 -25.92
N MET A 174 4.64 -16.91 -25.54
CA MET A 174 4.36 -17.42 -24.18
C MET A 174 4.84 -18.86 -24.00
N LEU A 175 4.57 -19.74 -24.97
CA LEU A 175 4.88 -21.17 -24.88
C LEU A 175 6.41 -21.43 -24.83
N PRO A 176 7.26 -20.76 -25.65
CA PRO A 176 8.71 -20.86 -25.52
C PRO A 176 9.25 -20.38 -24.17
N LEU A 177 8.66 -19.33 -23.58
CA LEU A 177 9.07 -18.83 -22.26
C LEU A 177 8.62 -19.73 -21.10
N GLN A 178 7.48 -20.41 -21.25
CA GLN A 178 6.92 -21.30 -20.21
C GLN A 178 7.54 -22.70 -20.21
N ARG A 179 7.92 -23.22 -21.39
CA ARG A 179 8.44 -24.58 -21.59
C ARG A 179 9.74 -24.53 -22.41
N PRO A 180 10.79 -23.82 -21.97
CA PRO A 180 12.00 -23.61 -22.76
C PRO A 180 12.62 -24.93 -23.24
N GLU A 181 12.51 -26.01 -22.46
CA GLU A 181 12.99 -27.35 -22.79
C GLU A 181 12.43 -27.94 -24.09
N LEU A 182 11.22 -27.53 -24.49
CA LEU A 182 10.59 -27.98 -25.74
C LEU A 182 11.14 -27.23 -26.97
N PHE A 183 11.79 -26.08 -26.76
CA PHE A 183 12.21 -25.17 -27.82
C PHE A 183 13.74 -25.00 -27.91
N CYS A 184 14.51 -25.63 -27.01
CA CYS A 184 15.99 -25.61 -27.00
C CYS A 184 16.66 -25.99 -28.35
N ARG A 185 15.98 -26.73 -29.22
CA ARG A 185 16.49 -27.15 -30.54
C ARG A 185 15.99 -26.30 -31.71
N GLY A 186 15.08 -25.35 -31.46
CA GLY A 186 14.53 -24.43 -32.45
C GLY A 186 15.20 -23.06 -32.42
N GLN A 187 14.90 -22.20 -33.41
CA GLN A 187 15.41 -20.82 -33.45
C GLN A 187 14.70 -19.90 -32.43
N LEU A 188 13.58 -20.33 -31.87
CA LEU A 188 12.69 -19.50 -31.04
C LEU A 188 13.27 -19.15 -29.65
N THR A 189 14.22 -19.94 -29.15
CA THR A 189 14.90 -19.69 -27.86
C THR A 189 16.40 -19.54 -28.01
N LYS A 190 16.92 -19.39 -29.24
CA LYS A 190 18.34 -19.05 -29.41
C LYS A 190 18.55 -17.67 -28.80
N LEU A 191 19.45 -17.59 -27.83
CA LEU A 191 19.92 -16.31 -27.33
C LEU A 191 20.47 -15.53 -28.53
N ILE A 192 20.27 -14.21 -28.54
CA ILE A 192 20.90 -13.29 -29.49
C ILE A 192 22.39 -13.19 -29.13
N GLU A 193 23.10 -14.31 -29.14
CA GLU A 193 24.53 -14.41 -28.83
C GLU A 193 25.39 -14.29 -30.09
N GLU A 194 24.80 -14.46 -31.28
CA GLU A 194 25.53 -14.42 -32.57
C GLU A 194 26.00 -13.00 -32.98
N GLY A 195 25.87 -11.99 -32.12
CA GLY A 195 26.26 -10.60 -32.40
C GLY A 195 27.48 -10.04 -31.65
N ILE A 196 28.09 -10.77 -30.69
CA ILE A 196 29.14 -10.17 -29.81
C ILE A 196 30.54 -10.77 -30.03
N GLN A 197 30.73 -11.78 -30.88
CA GLN A 197 32.06 -12.37 -31.15
C GLN A 197 32.80 -11.85 -32.40
N SER A 198 32.32 -10.81 -33.11
CA SER A 198 33.02 -10.29 -34.30
C SER A 198 33.79 -8.98 -34.11
N GLU A 199 33.95 -8.47 -32.89
CA GLU A 199 34.79 -7.29 -32.63
C GLU A 199 35.67 -7.52 -31.39
N LEU A 200 36.68 -8.39 -31.53
CA LEU A 200 37.93 -8.40 -30.75
C LEU A 200 39.04 -9.00 -31.60
#